data_AF-A0A4Z2CQP4-F1
#
_entry.id   AF-A0A4Z2CQP4-F1
#
_cell.length_a   1.000
_cell.length_b   1.000
_cell.length_c   1.000
_cell.angle_alpha   90.00
_cell.angle_beta   90.00
_cell.angle_gamma   90.00
#
_symmetry.space_group_name_H-M   'P 1'
#
loop_
_entity.id
_entity.type
_entity.pdbx_description
1 polymer ?
#
loop_
_entity_poly.entity_id
_entity_poly.type
_entity_poly.pdbx_seq_one_letter_code
_entity_poly.pdbx_strand_id
1 'polypeptide(L)'
;MPVTSDTVNRNENLSYSKKDIKTITVLISMVIPFYTAVEISTFICDQYTFYSFLTERGLPYGYGISSEANNSIIMKSLQQDAQKQTSLVQSSNNFAAVAPGLISTLVVGYISDRFGRKIALGILIAGEAAQLGAVAIVVFFRLTPWALVASNVLEGVIGGGLLSAIAQFSVCIVDLTNYDQLRSFTSIPNSVYERRRWVFLTLIDGLACLSLATANMIGGLLIHAYGFNITMGGCIIIYVPVIILIFILPETNTQRSIDNHNKVSEKEDFVHIESSCLGSFNQKIKQISTVVTSLRPVLITIMGILFLVSVAAMVDSPFVTVYLMSDPFWWNSKKLGLVNGITDACSAILSIIIVIILARIQRSELTNLDTGDNDTLKRDDKSKPRSSSRFQSTLFNLLTFALGLMLLNRILMSVAYLPQPLTANIIVYLALIPKLAKNMNFPLLRTLVADWSSVQRKGLVLSLASFISRIGLLISVSALPLVYSATLSYFPGAVFLVCAAMLLVSFCAAVYVIQLVFKFHFYDFYNF
;
A
#
# COMPACT_ATOMS: atom_id res chain seq x y z
N MET A 1 40.24 38.88 17.23
CA MET A 1 39.14 38.73 18.19
C MET A 1 38.02 37.97 17.50
N PRO A 2 37.61 36.81 18.04
CA PRO A 2 36.65 35.94 17.37
C PRO A 2 35.24 36.49 17.51
N VAL A 3 34.51 36.54 16.40
CA VAL A 3 33.07 36.83 16.38
C VAL A 3 32.36 35.59 16.90
N THR A 4 31.58 35.80 17.96
CA THR A 4 30.92 34.82 18.79
C THR A 4 29.91 33.96 18.03
N SER A 5 29.89 32.69 18.42
CA SER A 5 29.05 31.56 17.99
C SER A 5 27.57 31.65 18.41
N ASP A 6 27.01 32.85 18.57
CA ASP A 6 25.69 33.05 19.19
C ASP A 6 24.55 33.34 18.18
N THR A 7 24.78 33.15 16.88
CA THR A 7 23.73 33.34 15.85
C THR A 7 23.01 32.07 15.43
N VAL A 8 23.35 30.90 15.97
CA VAL A 8 22.74 29.60 15.61
C VAL A 8 21.48 29.27 16.43
N ASN A 9 21.17 30.03 17.49
CA ASN A 9 20.08 29.70 18.42
C ASN A 9 18.86 30.65 18.39
N ARG A 10 18.58 31.32 17.26
CA ARG A 10 17.33 32.06 17.09
C ARG A 10 16.24 31.18 16.45
N ASN A 11 15.45 30.57 17.34
CA ASN A 11 14.04 30.22 17.14
C ASN A 11 13.68 29.52 15.82
N GLU A 12 13.77 28.18 15.82
CA GLU A 12 13.08 27.27 14.89
C GLU A 12 11.53 27.28 15.03
N ASN A 13 10.93 28.36 15.53
CA ASN A 13 9.48 28.51 15.56
C ASN A 13 9.02 29.20 14.27
N LEU A 14 9.13 28.48 13.16
CA LEU A 14 8.39 28.82 11.95
C LEU A 14 6.90 28.58 12.25
N SER A 15 6.23 29.62 12.74
CA SER A 15 4.78 29.60 12.96
C SER A 15 4.09 29.38 11.62
N TYR A 16 3.51 28.19 11.41
CA TYR A 16 2.62 27.95 10.28
C TYR A 16 1.56 29.04 10.22
N SER A 17 1.21 29.49 9.02
CA SER A 17 0.08 30.39 8.89
C SER A 17 -1.18 29.69 9.39
N LYS A 18 -2.07 30.42 10.09
CA LYS A 18 -3.34 29.86 10.58
C LYS A 18 -4.15 29.12 9.49
N LYS A 19 -3.99 29.51 8.22
CA LYS A 19 -4.60 28.85 7.05
C LYS A 19 -3.99 27.48 6.72
N ASP A 20 -2.67 27.33 6.86
CA ASP A 20 -1.95 26.10 6.51
C ASP A 20 -2.17 25.05 7.60
N ILE A 21 -2.13 25.45 8.88
CA ILE A 21 -2.54 24.59 10.01
C ILE A 21 -3.98 24.12 9.81
N LYS A 22 -4.89 25.02 9.45
CA LYS A 22 -6.30 24.66 9.22
C LYS A 22 -6.44 23.64 8.09
N THR A 23 -5.70 23.80 6.99
CA THR A 23 -5.76 22.88 5.84
C THR A 23 -5.21 21.50 6.19
N ILE A 24 -4.07 21.44 6.89
CA ILE A 24 -3.47 20.18 7.35
C ILE A 24 -4.41 19.47 8.34
N THR A 25 -4.98 20.19 9.30
CA THR A 25 -5.93 19.61 10.27
C THR A 25 -7.17 19.06 9.58
N VAL A 26 -7.73 19.77 8.59
CA VAL A 26 -8.86 19.27 7.80
C VAL A 26 -8.47 18.01 7.02
N LEU A 27 -7.29 17.99 6.38
CA LEU A 27 -6.81 16.82 5.64
C LEU A 27 -6.65 15.60 6.55
N ILE A 28 -6.01 15.76 7.71
CA ILE A 28 -5.86 14.70 8.72
C ILE A 28 -7.22 14.20 9.20
N SER A 29 -8.15 15.13 9.46
CA SER A 29 -9.52 14.80 9.88
C SER A 29 -10.33 14.09 8.80
N MET A 30 -9.96 14.18 7.52
CA MET A 30 -10.59 13.44 6.42
C MET A 30 -10.00 12.04 6.26
N VAL A 31 -8.68 11.90 6.41
CA VAL A 31 -7.97 10.62 6.25
C VAL A 31 -8.54 9.56 7.19
N ILE A 32 -8.66 9.85 8.48
CA ILE A 32 -9.13 8.85 9.47
C ILE A 32 -10.48 8.23 9.08
N PRO A 33 -11.59 8.99 8.97
CA PRO A 33 -12.90 8.43 8.64
C PRO A 33 -12.95 7.82 7.24
N PHE A 34 -12.21 8.37 6.26
CA PHE A 34 -12.17 7.83 4.90
C PHE A 34 -11.62 6.40 4.89
N TYR A 35 -10.39 6.20 5.38
CA TYR A 35 -9.75 4.90 5.37
C TYR A 35 -10.47 3.91 6.29
N THR A 36 -11.01 4.37 7.43
CA THR A 36 -11.80 3.51 8.31
C THR A 36 -13.06 2.98 7.63
N ALA A 37 -13.80 3.83 6.91
CA ALA A 37 -15.02 3.41 6.22
C ALA A 37 -14.72 2.46 5.03
N VAL A 38 -13.68 2.75 4.23
CA VAL A 38 -13.29 1.91 3.10
C VAL A 38 -12.94 0.49 3.56
N GLU A 39 -12.17 0.36 4.64
CA GLU A 39 -11.79 -0.95 5.16
C GLU A 39 -12.97 -1.68 5.81
N ILE A 40 -13.84 -0.99 6.56
CA ILE A 40 -15.07 -1.62 7.09
C ILE A 40 -15.95 -2.14 5.94
N SER A 41 -16.12 -1.36 4.87
CA SER A 41 -16.87 -1.77 3.67
C SER A 41 -16.25 -3.00 3.00
N THR A 42 -14.93 -3.01 2.84
CA THR A 42 -14.19 -4.13 2.24
C THR A 42 -14.33 -5.39 3.10
N PHE A 43 -14.17 -5.25 4.42
CA PHE A 43 -14.35 -6.34 5.38
C PHE A 43 -15.79 -6.88 5.37
N ILE A 44 -16.81 -6.01 5.27
CA ILE A 44 -18.21 -6.42 5.10
C ILE A 44 -18.37 -7.24 3.81
N CYS A 45 -17.82 -6.79 2.68
CA CYS A 45 -17.94 -7.50 1.40
C CYS A 45 -17.34 -8.91 1.47
N ASP A 46 -16.15 -9.05 2.05
CA ASP A 46 -15.49 -10.35 2.23
C ASP A 46 -16.32 -11.29 3.12
N GLN A 47 -16.78 -10.78 4.27
CA GLN A 47 -17.55 -11.57 5.24
C GLN A 47 -18.96 -11.91 4.75
N TYR A 48 -19.63 -10.98 4.09
CA TYR A 48 -20.99 -11.16 3.56
C TYR A 48 -21.02 -12.18 2.42
N THR A 49 -20.01 -12.18 1.55
CA THR A 49 -19.88 -13.17 0.47
C THR A 49 -19.82 -14.58 1.05
N PHE A 50 -18.96 -14.79 2.06
CA PHE A 50 -18.83 -16.09 2.72
C PHE A 50 -20.12 -16.47 3.47
N TYR A 51 -20.71 -15.54 4.22
CA TYR A 51 -21.98 -15.72 4.93
C TYR A 51 -23.12 -16.17 4.01
N SER A 52 -23.26 -15.53 2.85
CA SER A 52 -24.34 -15.80 1.91
C SER A 52 -24.24 -17.21 1.32
N PHE A 53 -23.05 -17.61 0.86
CA PHE A 53 -22.84 -18.94 0.30
C PHE A 53 -22.95 -20.08 1.32
N LEU A 54 -22.62 -19.82 2.58
CA LEU A 54 -22.89 -20.77 3.67
C LEU A 54 -24.38 -20.90 3.95
N THR A 55 -25.10 -19.77 4.01
CA THR A 55 -26.55 -19.73 4.28
C THR A 55 -27.35 -20.40 3.16
N GLU A 56 -26.97 -20.21 1.89
CA GLU A 56 -27.57 -20.91 0.74
C GLU A 56 -27.47 -22.44 0.84
N ARG A 57 -26.44 -22.94 1.53
CA ARG A 57 -26.21 -24.39 1.75
C ARG A 57 -26.72 -24.89 3.09
N GLY A 58 -27.42 -24.05 3.86
CA GLY A 58 -27.97 -24.39 5.18
C GLY A 58 -26.91 -24.51 6.30
N LEU A 59 -25.72 -23.96 6.11
CA LEU A 59 -24.62 -24.02 7.08
C LEU A 59 -24.66 -22.81 8.04
N PRO A 60 -24.40 -23.01 9.35
CA PRO A 60 -24.35 -21.92 10.30
C PRO A 60 -23.11 -21.04 10.10
N TYR A 61 -23.28 -19.73 10.28
CA TYR A 61 -22.19 -18.75 10.26
C TYR A 61 -21.83 -18.31 11.69
N GLY A 62 -20.54 -18.21 11.98
CA GLY A 62 -20.02 -17.63 13.24
C GLY A 62 -20.09 -18.53 14.47
N TYR A 63 -20.91 -19.58 14.49
CA TYR A 63 -20.91 -20.57 15.58
C TYR A 63 -20.10 -21.80 15.18
N GLY A 64 -19.13 -22.16 16.01
CA GLY A 64 -18.36 -23.40 15.85
C GLY A 64 -19.33 -24.57 15.80
N ILE A 65 -19.32 -25.31 14.69
CA ILE A 65 -20.14 -26.51 14.54
C ILE A 65 -19.72 -27.50 15.65
N SER A 66 -20.69 -28.03 16.39
CA SER A 66 -20.42 -29.01 17.45
C SER A 66 -19.69 -30.23 16.88
N SER A 67 -18.75 -30.76 17.67
CA SER A 67 -17.77 -31.79 17.27
C SER A 67 -18.39 -33.08 16.68
N GLU A 68 -19.69 -33.33 16.88
CA GLU A 68 -20.39 -34.52 16.38
C GLU A 68 -20.94 -34.35 14.95
N ALA A 69 -21.31 -33.12 14.54
CA ALA A 69 -21.73 -32.84 13.15
C ALA A 69 -20.53 -32.69 12.19
N ASN A 70 -19.32 -32.57 12.76
CA ASN A 70 -18.05 -32.30 12.07
C ASN A 70 -17.55 -33.47 11.19
N ASN A 71 -18.14 -34.66 11.34
CA ASN A 71 -17.67 -35.88 10.68
C ASN A 71 -18.51 -36.32 9.46
N SER A 72 -19.60 -35.64 9.15
CA SER A 72 -20.33 -36.00 7.93
C SER A 72 -19.56 -35.48 6.71
N ILE A 73 -19.17 -36.40 5.83
CA ILE A 73 -18.48 -36.11 4.55
C ILE A 73 -19.27 -35.06 3.74
N ILE A 74 -20.59 -35.10 3.84
CA ILE A 74 -21.53 -34.17 3.20
C ILE A 74 -21.29 -32.73 3.68
N MET A 75 -21.21 -32.50 4.99
CA MET A 75 -20.97 -31.15 5.55
C MET A 75 -19.66 -30.56 5.07
N LYS A 76 -18.59 -31.37 5.05
CA LYS A 76 -17.28 -30.96 4.54
C LYS A 76 -17.34 -30.60 3.05
N SER A 77 -18.01 -31.42 2.24
CA SER A 77 -18.15 -31.14 0.80
C SER A 77 -18.95 -29.86 0.51
N LEU A 78 -20.05 -29.63 1.23
CA LEU A 78 -20.85 -28.40 1.10
C LEU A 78 -20.05 -27.16 1.51
N GLN A 79 -19.25 -27.26 2.57
CA GLN A 79 -18.41 -26.17 3.03
C GLN A 79 -17.28 -25.87 2.03
N GLN A 80 -16.64 -26.90 1.45
CA GLN A 80 -15.64 -26.72 0.41
C GLN A 80 -16.23 -26.04 -0.83
N ASP A 81 -17.45 -26.41 -1.23
CA ASP A 81 -18.15 -25.74 -2.34
C ASP A 81 -18.47 -24.28 -2.02
N ALA A 82 -18.86 -23.95 -0.77
CA ALA A 82 -19.09 -22.57 -0.34
C ALA A 82 -17.80 -21.74 -0.43
N GLN A 83 -16.67 -22.29 0.00
CA GLN A 83 -15.36 -21.62 -0.07
C GLN A 83 -14.91 -21.42 -1.51
N LYS A 84 -15.13 -22.43 -2.36
CA LYS A 84 -14.84 -22.35 -3.79
C LYS A 84 -15.61 -21.18 -4.42
N GLN A 85 -16.92 -21.10 -4.20
CA GLN A 85 -17.73 -19.99 -4.76
C GLN A 85 -17.34 -18.63 -4.16
N THR A 86 -17.08 -18.59 -2.85
CA THR A 86 -16.65 -17.35 -2.18
C THR A 86 -15.36 -16.81 -2.78
N SER A 87 -14.36 -17.67 -2.97
CA SER A 87 -13.06 -17.26 -3.53
C SER A 87 -13.15 -16.86 -5.01
N LEU A 88 -14.04 -17.46 -5.80
CA LEU A 88 -14.35 -17.02 -7.16
C LEU A 88 -14.97 -15.61 -7.19
N VAL A 89 -15.94 -15.35 -6.32
CA VAL A 89 -16.57 -14.02 -6.22
C VAL A 89 -15.58 -12.99 -5.70
N GLN A 90 -14.76 -13.32 -4.70
CA GLN A 90 -13.71 -12.43 -4.20
C GLN A 90 -12.68 -12.09 -5.27
N SER A 91 -12.24 -13.06 -6.07
CA SER A 91 -11.37 -12.80 -7.23
C SER A 91 -12.02 -11.80 -8.19
N SER A 92 -13.28 -12.05 -8.54
CA SER A 92 -14.03 -11.22 -9.48
C SER A 92 -14.24 -9.80 -8.95
N ASN A 93 -14.61 -9.66 -7.67
CA ASN A 93 -14.77 -8.38 -6.97
C ASN A 93 -13.48 -7.57 -7.00
N ASN A 94 -12.36 -8.18 -6.62
CA ASN A 94 -11.09 -7.47 -6.55
C ASN A 94 -10.54 -7.11 -7.94
N PHE A 95 -10.71 -7.99 -8.93
CA PHE A 95 -10.36 -7.68 -10.32
C PHE A 95 -11.20 -6.51 -10.84
N ALA A 96 -12.51 -6.53 -10.59
CA ALA A 96 -13.45 -5.48 -10.94
C ALA A 96 -13.15 -4.13 -10.28
N ALA A 97 -12.62 -4.11 -9.07
CA ALA A 97 -12.18 -2.87 -8.41
C ALA A 97 -10.82 -2.39 -8.95
N VAL A 98 -9.81 -3.26 -8.93
CA VAL A 98 -8.42 -2.85 -9.14
C VAL A 98 -8.12 -2.58 -10.62
N ALA A 99 -8.63 -3.38 -11.56
CA ALA A 99 -8.26 -3.20 -12.97
C ALA A 99 -8.79 -1.88 -13.56
N PRO A 100 -10.08 -1.53 -13.38
CA PRO A 100 -10.58 -0.19 -13.74
C PRO A 100 -9.95 0.89 -12.86
N GLY A 101 -9.73 0.61 -11.57
CA GLY A 101 -9.12 1.53 -10.62
C GLY A 101 -7.73 2.03 -11.02
N LEU A 102 -6.91 1.17 -11.64
CA LEU A 102 -5.60 1.58 -12.18
C LEU A 102 -5.73 2.60 -13.31
N ILE A 103 -6.70 2.42 -14.19
CA ILE A 103 -6.97 3.34 -15.31
C ILE A 103 -7.54 4.65 -14.75
N SER A 104 -8.54 4.56 -13.86
CA SER A 104 -9.18 5.71 -13.24
C SER A 104 -8.19 6.53 -12.41
N THR A 105 -7.27 5.90 -11.68
CA THR A 105 -6.22 6.62 -10.92
C THR A 105 -5.35 7.51 -11.82
N LEU A 106 -5.02 7.06 -13.04
CA LEU A 106 -4.26 7.87 -13.99
C LEU A 106 -5.07 9.08 -14.49
N VAL A 107 -6.35 8.87 -14.77
CA VAL A 107 -7.28 9.92 -15.18
C VAL A 107 -7.49 10.95 -14.06
N VAL A 108 -7.75 10.49 -12.83
CA VAL A 108 -7.90 11.34 -11.65
C VAL A 108 -6.59 12.08 -11.36
N GLY A 109 -5.43 11.46 -11.54
CA GLY A 109 -4.13 12.12 -11.46
C GLY A 109 -3.98 13.27 -12.45
N TYR A 110 -4.31 13.04 -13.73
CA TYR A 110 -4.31 14.08 -14.76
C TYR A 110 -5.29 15.22 -14.46
N ILE A 111 -6.50 14.89 -14.00
CA ILE A 111 -7.51 15.89 -13.59
C ILE A 111 -6.99 16.70 -12.40
N SER A 112 -6.36 16.05 -11.43
CA SER A 112 -5.78 16.68 -10.24
C SER A 112 -4.74 17.74 -10.60
N ASP A 113 -3.89 17.44 -11.60
CA ASP A 113 -2.86 18.37 -12.06
C ASP A 113 -3.45 19.56 -12.85
N ARG A 114 -4.49 19.36 -13.67
CA ARG A 114 -5.07 20.41 -14.52
C ARG A 114 -6.18 21.24 -13.87
N PHE A 115 -7.11 20.58 -13.19
CA PHE A 115 -8.34 21.20 -12.69
C PHE A 115 -8.23 21.61 -11.22
N GLY A 116 -7.32 21.00 -10.47
CA GLY A 116 -7.10 21.28 -9.04
C GLY A 116 -7.25 20.03 -8.17
N ARG A 117 -6.62 20.06 -6.99
CA ARG A 117 -6.63 18.97 -6.01
C ARG A 117 -8.01 18.76 -5.39
N LYS A 118 -8.77 19.83 -5.13
CA LYS A 118 -10.10 19.71 -4.53
C LYS A 118 -11.06 18.93 -5.42
N ILE A 119 -11.02 19.18 -6.73
CA ILE A 119 -11.86 18.49 -7.72
C ILE A 119 -11.50 17.00 -7.78
N ALA A 120 -10.21 16.67 -7.83
CA ALA A 120 -9.76 15.28 -7.85
C ALA A 120 -10.14 14.52 -6.57
N LEU A 121 -9.95 15.13 -5.39
CA LEU A 121 -10.41 14.56 -4.12
C LEU A 121 -11.94 14.44 -4.07
N GLY A 122 -12.68 15.37 -4.65
CA GLY A 122 -14.14 15.29 -4.77
C GLY A 122 -14.61 14.10 -5.61
N ILE A 123 -13.98 13.86 -6.77
CA ILE A 123 -14.29 12.70 -7.63
C ILE A 123 -13.97 11.39 -6.91
N LEU A 124 -12.84 11.33 -6.20
CA LEU A 124 -12.46 10.20 -5.38
C LEU A 124 -13.53 9.89 -4.32
N ILE A 125 -13.91 10.89 -3.52
CA ILE A 125 -14.90 10.73 -2.44
C ILE A 125 -16.27 10.37 -3.01
N ALA A 126 -16.67 10.93 -4.16
CA ALA A 126 -17.93 10.61 -4.80
C ALA A 126 -17.98 9.15 -5.28
N GLY A 127 -16.87 8.62 -5.81
CA GLY A 127 -16.76 7.23 -6.23
C GLY A 127 -16.92 6.24 -5.09
N GLU A 128 -16.19 6.49 -4.01
CA GLU A 128 -16.26 5.70 -2.77
C GLU A 128 -17.64 5.78 -2.11
N ALA A 129 -18.27 6.97 -2.08
CA ALA A 129 -19.64 7.13 -1.59
C ALA A 129 -20.64 6.30 -2.40
N ALA A 130 -20.48 6.26 -3.72
CA ALA A 130 -21.37 5.54 -4.60
C ALA A 130 -21.18 4.02 -4.49
N GLN A 131 -19.94 3.54 -4.31
CA GLN A 131 -19.70 2.13 -3.96
C GLN A 131 -20.34 1.79 -2.61
N LEU A 132 -20.14 2.61 -1.58
CA LEU A 132 -20.70 2.38 -0.25
C LEU A 132 -22.23 2.31 -0.30
N GLY A 133 -22.87 3.19 -1.09
CA GLY A 133 -24.30 3.13 -1.36
C GLY A 133 -24.73 1.84 -2.05
N ALA A 134 -23.99 1.39 -3.07
CA ALA A 134 -24.27 0.16 -3.80
C ALA A 134 -24.11 -1.11 -2.91
N VAL A 135 -23.06 -1.18 -2.11
CA VAL A 135 -22.86 -2.26 -1.11
C VAL A 135 -24.00 -2.24 -0.08
N ALA A 136 -24.45 -1.05 0.33
CA ALA A 136 -25.53 -0.93 1.31
C ALA A 136 -26.85 -1.50 0.77
N ILE A 137 -27.16 -1.26 -0.50
CA ILE A 137 -28.30 -1.86 -1.19
C ILE A 137 -28.17 -3.39 -1.16
N VAL A 138 -27.01 -3.94 -1.51
CA VAL A 138 -26.79 -5.39 -1.51
C VAL A 138 -27.00 -6.00 -0.12
N VAL A 139 -26.43 -5.39 0.92
CA VAL A 139 -26.51 -5.91 2.29
C VAL A 139 -27.93 -5.76 2.87
N PHE A 140 -28.57 -4.60 2.73
CA PHE A 140 -29.90 -4.36 3.30
C PHE A 140 -30.99 -5.21 2.63
N PHE A 141 -30.95 -5.36 1.31
CA PHE A 141 -31.91 -6.18 0.57
C PHE A 141 -31.52 -7.66 0.50
N ARG A 142 -30.40 -8.06 1.12
CA ARG A 142 -29.86 -9.43 1.10
C ARG A 142 -29.74 -9.98 -0.32
N LEU A 143 -29.18 -9.18 -1.23
CA LEU A 143 -29.01 -9.58 -2.63
C LEU A 143 -27.90 -10.63 -2.78
N THR A 144 -27.87 -11.25 -3.96
CA THR A 144 -26.85 -12.21 -4.35
C THR A 144 -25.43 -11.61 -4.21
N PRO A 145 -24.43 -12.39 -3.75
CA PRO A 145 -23.04 -11.92 -3.64
C PRO A 145 -22.45 -11.40 -4.96
N TRP A 146 -22.94 -11.89 -6.10
CA TRP A 146 -22.52 -11.42 -7.42
C TRP A 146 -22.87 -9.95 -7.69
N ALA A 147 -23.88 -9.40 -7.00
CA ALA A 147 -24.21 -7.99 -7.09
C ALA A 147 -23.10 -7.08 -6.51
N LEU A 148 -22.25 -7.60 -5.60
CA LEU A 148 -21.09 -6.88 -5.08
C LEU A 148 -20.02 -6.63 -6.16
N VAL A 149 -19.99 -7.42 -7.23
CA VAL A 149 -19.07 -7.18 -8.34
C VAL A 149 -19.40 -5.84 -8.98
N ALA A 150 -20.69 -5.54 -9.16
CA ALA A 150 -21.15 -4.28 -9.75
C ALA A 150 -20.79 -3.06 -8.89
N SER A 151 -20.89 -3.17 -7.55
CA SER A 151 -20.47 -2.07 -6.65
C SER A 151 -18.98 -1.80 -6.74
N ASN A 152 -18.16 -2.85 -6.85
CA ASN A 152 -16.70 -2.74 -6.96
C ASN A 152 -16.25 -2.22 -8.34
N VAL A 153 -16.95 -2.55 -9.42
CA VAL A 153 -16.73 -1.89 -10.73
C VAL A 153 -16.97 -0.38 -10.60
N LEU A 154 -18.01 0.01 -9.87
CA LEU A 154 -18.36 1.42 -9.71
C LEU A 154 -17.24 2.19 -8.97
N GLU A 155 -16.66 1.63 -7.92
CA GLU A 155 -15.47 2.17 -7.24
C GLU A 155 -14.26 2.27 -8.19
N GLY A 156 -14.00 1.19 -8.94
CA GLY A 156 -12.86 1.15 -9.84
C GLY A 156 -12.97 2.21 -10.94
N VAL A 157 -14.15 2.41 -11.51
CA VAL A 157 -14.40 3.39 -12.57
C VAL A 157 -14.44 4.80 -12.00
N ILE A 158 -15.19 5.01 -10.91
CA ILE A 158 -15.41 6.33 -10.30
C ILE A 158 -14.43 6.49 -9.14
N GLY A 159 -13.41 7.32 -9.32
CA GLY A 159 -12.50 7.70 -8.22
C GLY A 159 -11.24 6.83 -8.10
N GLY A 160 -11.27 5.57 -8.56
CA GLY A 160 -10.08 4.72 -8.65
C GLY A 160 -9.67 4.05 -7.32
N GLY A 161 -10.57 4.05 -6.35
CA GLY A 161 -10.44 3.36 -5.07
C GLY A 161 -9.33 3.87 -4.13
N LEU A 162 -8.99 3.04 -3.15
CA LEU A 162 -7.91 3.25 -2.17
C LEU A 162 -6.56 3.65 -2.81
N LEU A 163 -6.26 3.10 -3.98
CA LEU A 163 -5.05 3.35 -4.76
C LEU A 163 -4.93 4.80 -5.24
N SER A 164 -6.05 5.40 -5.61
CA SER A 164 -6.15 6.81 -6.00
C SER A 164 -6.12 7.70 -4.76
N ALA A 165 -6.77 7.28 -3.67
CA ALA A 165 -6.76 7.99 -2.40
C ALA A 165 -5.34 8.24 -1.87
N ILE A 166 -4.52 7.18 -1.76
CA ILE A 166 -3.13 7.29 -1.29
C ILE A 166 -2.35 8.31 -2.15
N ALA A 167 -2.54 8.27 -3.48
CA ALA A 167 -1.85 9.18 -4.39
C ALA A 167 -2.31 10.64 -4.20
N GLN A 168 -3.62 10.90 -4.14
CA GLN A 168 -4.16 12.26 -4.01
C GLN A 168 -3.83 12.88 -2.65
N PHE A 169 -3.94 12.12 -1.56
CA PHE A 169 -3.53 12.59 -0.23
C PHE A 169 -2.05 12.91 -0.18
N SER A 170 -1.20 12.05 -0.75
CA SER A 170 0.25 12.29 -0.84
C SER A 170 0.56 13.56 -1.61
N VAL A 171 -0.05 13.75 -2.79
CA VAL A 171 0.20 14.92 -3.63
C VAL A 171 -0.29 16.21 -2.98
N CYS A 172 -1.43 16.18 -2.28
CA CYS A 172 -1.91 17.33 -1.49
C CYS A 172 -0.88 17.79 -0.45
N ILE A 173 -0.22 16.84 0.24
CA ILE A 173 0.86 17.14 1.20
C ILE A 173 2.07 17.75 0.51
N VAL A 174 2.46 17.20 -0.66
CA VAL A 174 3.58 17.74 -1.43
C VAL A 174 3.32 19.20 -1.80
N ASP A 175 2.12 19.51 -2.28
CA ASP A 175 1.74 20.88 -2.65
C ASP A 175 1.74 21.83 -1.46
N LEU A 176 1.21 21.40 -0.30
CA LEU A 176 1.27 22.15 0.96
C LEU A 176 2.72 22.50 1.33
N THR A 177 3.64 21.53 1.22
CA THR A 177 5.04 21.74 1.59
C THR A 177 5.82 22.60 0.59
N ASN A 178 5.49 22.51 -0.71
CA ASN A 178 6.10 23.34 -1.75
C ASN A 178 5.60 24.79 -1.66
N TYR A 179 4.32 25.00 -1.31
CA TYR A 179 3.76 26.33 -1.09
C TYR A 179 4.46 27.06 0.06
N ASP A 180 4.73 26.38 1.16
CA ASP A 180 5.50 26.92 2.28
C ASP A 180 6.91 27.35 1.82
N GLN A 181 7.58 26.54 0.99
CA GLN A 181 8.90 26.85 0.44
C GLN A 181 8.88 28.13 -0.42
N LEU A 182 7.85 28.31 -1.26
CA LEU A 182 7.67 29.50 -2.11
C LEU A 182 7.34 30.75 -1.31
N ARG A 183 6.62 30.62 -0.18
CA ARG A 183 6.22 31.77 0.64
C ARG A 183 7.36 32.31 1.51
N SER A 184 8.21 31.43 2.02
CA SER A 184 9.37 31.79 2.84
C SER A 184 10.62 31.96 1.98
N PHE A 185 10.69 33.02 1.17
CA PHE A 185 11.90 33.41 0.42
C PHE A 185 13.11 33.80 1.30
N THR A 186 13.07 33.55 2.60
CA THR A 186 14.17 33.75 3.54
C THR A 186 14.97 32.45 3.72
N SER A 187 16.20 32.43 3.17
CA SER A 187 17.44 31.72 3.58
C SER A 187 17.39 30.40 4.38
N ILE A 188 16.31 29.60 4.32
CA ILE A 188 16.24 28.29 4.96
C ILE A 188 16.72 27.25 3.94
N PRO A 189 17.67 26.36 4.29
CA PRO A 189 18.20 25.37 3.36
C PRO A 189 17.13 24.36 2.93
N ASN A 190 17.13 24.00 1.64
CA ASN A 190 16.18 23.05 1.02
C ASN A 190 16.05 21.72 1.81
N SER A 191 17.12 21.29 2.46
CA SER A 191 17.17 20.07 3.28
C SER A 191 16.19 20.08 4.47
N VAL A 192 15.82 21.25 4.99
CA VAL A 192 14.84 21.38 6.08
C VAL A 192 13.41 21.18 5.58
N TYR A 193 13.07 21.71 4.39
CA TYR A 193 11.74 21.50 3.78
C TYR A 193 11.54 20.06 3.34
N GLU A 194 12.54 19.46 2.72
CA GLU A 194 12.50 18.04 2.37
C GLU A 194 12.25 17.19 3.62
N ARG A 195 12.96 17.46 4.72
CA ARG A 195 12.77 16.75 5.99
C ARG A 195 11.32 16.89 6.51
N ARG A 196 10.76 18.09 6.50
CA ARG A 196 9.37 18.34 6.94
C ARG A 196 8.37 17.57 6.07
N ARG A 197 8.55 17.58 4.76
CA ARG A 197 7.72 16.83 3.82
C ARG A 197 7.75 15.33 4.08
N TRP A 198 8.93 14.75 4.31
CA TRP A 198 9.06 13.34 4.65
C TRP A 198 8.35 12.99 5.97
N VAL A 199 8.40 13.87 6.97
CA VAL A 199 7.69 13.68 8.24
C VAL A 199 6.17 13.68 8.04
N PHE A 200 5.63 14.65 7.28
CA PHE A 200 4.18 14.70 7.01
C PHE A 200 3.67 13.53 6.18
N LEU A 201 4.42 13.13 5.15
CA LEU A 201 4.08 11.97 4.34
C LEU A 201 4.04 10.70 5.21
N THR A 202 5.05 10.52 6.08
CA THR A 202 5.12 9.38 7.01
C THR A 202 3.97 9.41 8.03
N LEU A 203 3.59 10.60 8.52
CA LEU A 203 2.50 10.75 9.47
C LEU A 203 1.15 10.38 8.86
N ILE A 204 0.86 10.83 7.64
CA ILE A 204 -0.39 10.52 6.95
C ILE A 204 -0.45 9.04 6.54
N ASP A 205 0.64 8.49 6.01
CA ASP A 205 0.71 7.05 5.70
C ASP A 205 0.55 6.19 6.96
N GLY A 206 1.18 6.60 8.08
CA GLY A 206 1.04 5.93 9.36
C GLY A 206 -0.40 5.99 9.91
N LEU A 207 -1.05 7.14 9.78
CA LEU A 207 -2.44 7.34 10.19
C LEU A 207 -3.41 6.52 9.34
N ALA A 208 -3.19 6.48 8.02
CA ALA A 208 -3.94 5.64 7.10
C ALA A 208 -3.82 4.16 7.52
N CYS A 209 -2.61 3.64 7.73
CA CYS A 209 -2.41 2.26 8.18
C CYS A 209 -3.09 1.97 9.53
N LEU A 210 -3.04 2.89 10.49
CA LEU A 210 -3.70 2.71 11.79
C LEU A 210 -5.23 2.75 11.67
N SER A 211 -5.77 3.59 10.78
CA SER A 211 -7.21 3.66 10.51
C SER A 211 -7.75 2.40 9.83
N LEU A 212 -6.99 1.78 8.92
CA LEU A 212 -7.31 0.46 8.35
C LEU A 212 -7.27 -0.64 9.43
N ALA A 213 -6.24 -0.64 10.30
CA ALA A 213 -6.12 -1.62 11.37
C ALA A 213 -7.28 -1.54 12.38
N THR A 214 -7.64 -0.32 12.81
CA THR A 214 -8.76 -0.09 13.73
C THR A 214 -10.10 -0.44 13.08
N ALA A 215 -10.28 -0.18 11.78
CA ALA A 215 -11.44 -0.60 11.02
C ALA A 215 -11.65 -2.12 11.02
N ASN A 216 -10.59 -2.91 10.83
CA ASN A 216 -10.69 -4.37 10.91
C ASN A 216 -11.16 -4.87 12.28
N MET A 217 -10.70 -4.24 13.37
CA MET A 217 -11.16 -4.57 14.73
C MET A 217 -12.63 -4.20 14.93
N ILE A 218 -13.00 -2.99 14.54
CA ILE A 218 -14.35 -2.43 14.71
C ILE A 218 -15.35 -3.21 13.86
N GLY A 219 -15.05 -3.44 12.57
CA GLY A 219 -15.87 -4.20 11.64
C GLY A 219 -16.11 -5.64 12.09
N GLY A 220 -15.06 -6.34 12.51
CA GLY A 220 -15.18 -7.70 13.05
C GLY A 220 -16.04 -7.81 14.30
N LEU A 221 -15.94 -6.83 15.21
CA LEU A 221 -16.74 -6.80 16.44
C LEU A 221 -18.22 -6.45 16.17
N LEU A 222 -18.48 -5.46 15.32
CA LEU A 222 -19.84 -5.03 14.95
C LEU A 222 -20.60 -6.14 14.20
N ILE A 223 -19.96 -6.81 13.24
CA ILE A 223 -20.58 -7.91 12.49
C ILE A 223 -20.99 -9.04 13.44
N HIS A 224 -20.12 -9.38 14.39
CA HIS A 224 -20.41 -10.43 15.36
C HIS A 224 -21.53 -10.07 16.34
N ALA A 225 -21.56 -8.82 16.83
CA ALA A 225 -22.50 -8.41 17.87
C ALA A 225 -23.88 -8.03 17.32
N TYR A 226 -23.93 -7.36 16.16
CA TYR A 226 -25.13 -6.70 15.65
C TYR A 226 -25.49 -7.12 14.21
N GLY A 227 -24.67 -7.96 13.57
CA GLY A 227 -24.87 -8.41 12.19
C GLY A 227 -24.48 -7.37 11.13
N PHE A 228 -24.67 -7.75 9.86
CA PHE A 228 -24.21 -6.98 8.71
C PHE A 228 -24.94 -5.64 8.53
N ASN A 229 -26.26 -5.60 8.74
CA ASN A 229 -27.08 -4.40 8.48
C ASN A 229 -26.69 -3.21 9.38
N ILE A 230 -26.53 -3.46 10.69
CA ILE A 230 -26.17 -2.39 11.64
C ILE A 230 -24.72 -1.93 11.38
N THR A 231 -23.82 -2.87 11.08
CA THR A 231 -22.44 -2.55 10.72
C THR A 231 -22.38 -1.64 9.49
N MET A 232 -23.17 -1.94 8.47
CA MET A 232 -23.22 -1.13 7.25
C MET A 232 -23.78 0.28 7.51
N GLY A 233 -24.82 0.40 8.33
CA GLY A 233 -25.32 1.69 8.79
C GLY A 233 -24.26 2.52 9.53
N GLY A 234 -23.49 1.88 10.42
CA GLY A 234 -22.36 2.51 11.10
C GLY A 234 -21.26 2.99 10.14
N CYS A 235 -20.95 2.20 9.11
CA CYS A 235 -19.97 2.55 8.08
C CYS A 235 -20.38 3.83 7.31
N ILE A 236 -21.66 3.93 6.93
CA ILE A 236 -22.20 5.13 6.27
C ILE A 236 -22.08 6.36 7.17
N ILE A 237 -22.42 6.23 8.47
CA ILE A 237 -22.32 7.34 9.43
C ILE A 237 -20.87 7.81 9.59
N ILE A 238 -19.90 6.90 9.65
CA ILE A 238 -18.47 7.23 9.72
C ILE A 238 -18.01 7.97 8.46
N TYR A 239 -18.62 7.71 7.31
CA TYR A 239 -18.27 8.35 6.04
C TYR A 239 -18.83 9.77 5.87
N VAL A 240 -19.97 10.10 6.51
CA VAL A 240 -20.62 11.43 6.39
C VAL A 240 -19.67 12.61 6.67
N PRO A 241 -18.82 12.59 7.72
CA PRO A 241 -17.83 13.64 7.96
C PRO A 241 -16.89 13.90 6.78
N VAL A 242 -16.52 12.88 6.00
CA VAL A 242 -15.64 13.03 4.83
C VAL A 242 -16.30 13.89 3.76
N ILE A 243 -17.59 13.65 3.50
CA ILE A 243 -18.40 14.41 2.54
C ILE A 243 -18.56 15.86 2.99
N ILE A 244 -18.65 16.12 4.30
CA ILE A 244 -18.76 17.49 4.82
C ILE A 244 -17.40 18.22 4.72
N LEU A 245 -16.31 17.55 5.08
CA LEU A 245 -14.99 18.14 5.16
C LEU A 245 -14.41 18.52 3.78
N ILE A 246 -14.80 17.84 2.69
CA ILE A 246 -14.33 18.21 1.33
C ILE A 246 -14.81 19.60 0.92
N PHE A 247 -15.99 20.04 1.37
CA PHE A 247 -16.46 21.39 1.08
C PHE A 247 -15.64 22.45 1.80
N ILE A 248 -15.16 22.13 3.01
CA ILE A 248 -14.34 23.01 3.87
C ILE A 248 -12.90 23.08 3.37
N LEU A 249 -12.42 22.05 2.66
CA LEU A 249 -11.05 21.98 2.16
C LEU A 249 -10.78 23.11 1.14
N PRO A 250 -9.78 23.97 1.36
CA PRO A 250 -9.35 24.96 0.38
C PRO A 250 -8.59 24.28 -0.77
N GLU A 251 -8.50 24.96 -1.92
CA GLU A 251 -7.74 24.47 -3.07
C GLU A 251 -6.24 24.51 -2.78
N THR A 252 -5.55 23.38 -2.95
CA THR A 252 -4.12 23.23 -2.62
C THR A 252 -3.21 23.48 -3.83
N ASN A 253 -3.71 23.31 -5.06
CA ASN A 253 -2.89 23.52 -6.24
C ASN A 253 -2.63 25.02 -6.49
N THR A 254 -1.40 25.47 -6.24
CA THR A 254 -1.01 26.89 -6.36
C THR A 254 -0.52 27.26 -7.77
N GLN A 255 -0.25 26.29 -8.65
CA GLN A 255 0.35 26.56 -9.97
C GLN A 255 -0.56 27.45 -10.83
N ARG A 256 -1.88 27.33 -10.64
CA ARG A 256 -2.88 28.20 -11.26
C ARG A 256 -2.90 29.63 -10.69
N SER A 257 -2.50 29.84 -9.45
CA SER A 257 -2.47 31.18 -8.84
C SER A 257 -1.32 32.04 -9.37
N ILE A 258 -0.22 31.43 -9.82
CA ILE A 258 0.92 32.14 -10.40
C ILE A 258 0.71 32.35 -11.91
N ASP A 259 0.19 31.34 -12.62
CA ASP A 259 -0.09 31.44 -14.06
C ASP A 259 -1.29 32.34 -14.41
N ASN A 260 -2.26 32.50 -13.50
CA ASN A 260 -3.40 33.40 -13.73
C ASN A 260 -3.01 34.89 -13.80
N HIS A 261 -1.82 35.28 -13.32
CA HIS A 261 -1.31 36.63 -13.56
C HIS A 261 -0.76 36.82 -14.98
N ASN A 262 -0.48 35.74 -15.72
CA ASN A 262 0.24 35.78 -16.99
C ASN A 262 -0.50 35.17 -18.19
N LYS A 263 -1.74 34.68 -18.07
CA LYS A 263 -2.48 34.13 -19.22
C LYS A 263 -3.89 34.70 -19.37
N VAL A 264 -3.94 35.92 -19.90
CA VAL A 264 -4.90 36.23 -20.97
C VAL A 264 -4.41 35.49 -22.22
N SER A 265 -5.32 34.84 -22.95
CA SER A 265 -5.10 34.00 -24.14
C SER A 265 -4.50 32.61 -23.91
N GLU A 266 -5.37 31.60 -23.89
CA GLU A 266 -5.48 30.60 -24.97
C GLU A 266 -6.64 29.65 -24.62
N LYS A 267 -7.78 29.85 -25.29
CA LYS A 267 -8.90 28.91 -25.37
C LYS A 267 -8.82 28.25 -26.75
N GLU A 268 -8.08 27.17 -26.85
CA GLU A 268 -7.95 26.23 -27.98
C GLU A 268 -7.03 25.13 -27.39
N ASP A 269 -7.32 23.83 -27.27
CA ASP A 269 -8.07 22.90 -28.08
C ASP A 269 -8.63 21.77 -27.20
N PHE A 270 -9.92 21.45 -27.30
CA PHE A 270 -10.52 20.27 -26.66
C PHE A 270 -10.98 19.21 -27.67
N VAL A 271 -10.70 19.38 -28.98
CA VAL A 271 -11.36 18.59 -30.05
C VAL A 271 -10.39 17.67 -30.84
N HIS A 272 -9.07 17.75 -30.67
CA HIS A 272 -8.12 17.00 -31.53
C HIS A 272 -7.41 15.77 -30.90
N ILE A 273 -7.86 15.24 -29.75
CA ILE A 273 -7.10 14.24 -28.97
C ILE A 273 -7.31 12.77 -29.40
N GLU A 274 -8.26 12.46 -30.28
CA GLU A 274 -8.67 11.06 -30.47
C GLU A 274 -7.78 10.23 -31.43
N SER A 275 -7.05 10.83 -32.37
CA SER A 275 -6.26 10.08 -33.37
C SER A 275 -4.75 9.98 -33.10
N SER A 276 -4.19 10.77 -32.19
CA SER A 276 -2.74 10.82 -31.92
C SER A 276 -2.30 10.00 -30.69
N CYS A 277 -3.24 9.47 -29.91
CA CYS A 277 -2.92 8.83 -28.63
C CYS A 277 -2.22 7.48 -28.80
N LEU A 278 -2.62 6.66 -29.77
CA LEU A 278 -2.07 5.31 -29.96
C LEU A 278 -0.63 5.32 -30.51
N GLY A 279 -0.32 6.23 -31.45
CA GLY A 279 1.03 6.42 -31.98
C GLY A 279 2.00 6.99 -30.94
N SER A 280 1.54 7.97 -30.15
CA SER A 280 2.29 8.55 -29.04
C SER A 280 2.54 7.55 -27.91
N PHE A 281 1.57 6.65 -27.67
CA PHE A 281 1.68 5.60 -26.66
C PHE A 281 2.69 4.53 -27.06
N ASN A 282 2.66 4.05 -28.31
CA ASN A 282 3.67 3.11 -28.82
C ASN A 282 5.07 3.72 -28.80
N GLN A 283 5.22 5.01 -29.12
CA GLN A 283 6.52 5.68 -29.06
C GLN A 283 7.02 5.86 -27.62
N LYS A 284 6.14 6.18 -26.66
CA LYS A 284 6.47 6.23 -25.23
C LYS A 284 6.77 4.85 -24.65
N ILE A 285 6.04 3.79 -25.03
CA ILE A 285 6.34 2.41 -24.63
C ILE A 285 7.70 1.99 -25.18
N LYS A 286 8.02 2.34 -26.43
CA LYS A 286 9.33 2.06 -27.03
C LYS A 286 10.44 2.78 -26.27
N GLN A 287 10.24 4.04 -25.90
CA GLN A 287 11.18 4.79 -25.04
C GLN A 287 11.33 4.16 -23.65
N ILE A 288 10.24 3.75 -23.00
CA ILE A 288 10.28 3.05 -21.71
C ILE A 288 11.04 1.73 -21.85
N SER A 289 10.79 0.96 -22.91
CA SER A 289 11.48 -0.30 -23.19
C SER A 289 12.98 -0.07 -23.39
N THR A 290 13.39 0.93 -24.17
CA THR A 290 14.80 1.29 -24.37
C THR A 290 15.47 1.74 -23.07
N VAL A 291 14.73 2.48 -22.24
CA VAL A 291 15.20 2.87 -20.90
C VAL A 291 15.38 1.65 -20.01
N VAL A 292 14.41 0.72 -19.98
CA VAL A 292 14.46 -0.51 -19.19
C VAL A 292 15.64 -1.40 -19.60
N THR A 293 15.88 -1.56 -20.90
CA THR A 293 17.03 -2.31 -21.41
C THR A 293 18.37 -1.65 -21.11
N SER A 294 18.37 -0.34 -20.85
CA SER A 294 19.58 0.42 -20.46
C SER A 294 19.81 0.47 -18.94
N LEU A 295 18.93 -0.13 -18.12
CA LEU A 295 19.09 -0.14 -16.67
C LEU A 295 20.21 -1.10 -16.26
N ARG A 296 20.87 -0.78 -15.14
CA ARG A 296 21.86 -1.68 -14.53
C ARG A 296 21.19 -3.01 -14.13
N PRO A 297 21.87 -4.16 -14.27
CA PRO A 297 21.29 -5.47 -13.95
C PRO A 297 20.80 -5.55 -12.49
N VAL A 298 21.49 -4.92 -11.55
CA VAL A 298 21.06 -4.83 -10.13
C VAL A 298 19.70 -4.15 -9.99
N LEU A 299 19.44 -3.07 -10.73
CA LEU A 299 18.16 -2.37 -10.67
C LEU A 299 17.02 -3.21 -11.26
N ILE A 300 17.30 -3.97 -12.32
CA ILE A 300 16.33 -4.92 -12.89
C ILE A 300 15.99 -6.00 -11.85
N THR A 301 16.99 -6.54 -11.14
CA THR A 301 16.74 -7.51 -10.07
C THR A 301 15.92 -6.92 -8.92
N ILE A 302 16.17 -5.67 -8.49
CA ILE A 302 15.36 -5.00 -7.46
C ILE A 302 13.91 -4.83 -7.92
N MET A 303 13.68 -4.45 -9.18
CA MET A 303 12.33 -4.35 -9.75
C MET A 303 11.63 -5.72 -9.83
N GLY A 304 12.38 -6.78 -10.15
CA GLY A 304 11.87 -8.16 -10.13
C GLY A 304 11.48 -8.61 -8.72
N ILE A 305 12.31 -8.32 -7.71
CA ILE A 305 11.97 -8.57 -6.30
C ILE A 305 10.72 -7.78 -5.91
N LEU A 306 10.63 -6.49 -6.29
CA LEU A 306 9.46 -5.67 -6.03
C LEU A 306 8.18 -6.26 -6.64
N PHE A 307 8.25 -6.74 -7.88
CA PHE A 307 7.14 -7.41 -8.54
C PHE A 307 6.71 -8.67 -7.77
N LEU A 308 7.63 -9.59 -7.50
CA LEU A 308 7.33 -10.85 -6.80
C LEU A 308 6.78 -10.61 -5.38
N VAL A 309 7.35 -9.65 -4.65
CA VAL A 309 6.85 -9.24 -3.33
C VAL A 309 5.45 -8.64 -3.44
N SER A 310 5.18 -7.80 -4.44
CA SER A 310 3.84 -7.25 -4.64
C SER A 310 2.79 -8.31 -4.96
N VAL A 311 3.16 -9.40 -5.64
CA VAL A 311 2.27 -10.54 -5.89
C VAL A 311 2.06 -11.39 -4.62
N ALA A 312 3.12 -11.69 -3.86
CA ALA A 312 3.08 -12.69 -2.80
C ALA A 312 2.81 -12.15 -1.37
N ALA A 313 3.14 -10.87 -1.12
CA ALA A 313 3.16 -10.29 0.23
C ALA A 313 2.00 -9.33 0.52
N MET A 314 1.36 -8.74 -0.50
CA MET A 314 0.48 -7.59 -0.30
C MET A 314 -0.92 -7.92 0.21
N VAL A 315 -1.49 -9.08 -0.14
CA VAL A 315 -2.93 -9.30 0.01
C VAL A 315 -3.21 -10.52 0.89
N ASP A 316 -3.31 -10.27 2.19
CA ASP A 316 -3.82 -11.26 3.15
C ASP A 316 -5.36 -11.21 3.27
N SER A 317 -6.08 -10.42 2.48
CA SER A 317 -7.48 -10.09 2.84
C SER A 317 -8.56 -11.06 2.32
N PRO A 318 -8.61 -11.47 1.03
CA PRO A 318 -9.76 -12.25 0.56
C PRO A 318 -9.65 -13.73 0.92
N PHE A 319 -8.61 -14.43 0.44
CA PHE A 319 -8.53 -15.89 0.58
C PHE A 319 -8.06 -16.36 1.96
N VAL A 320 -7.23 -15.58 2.67
CA VAL A 320 -6.79 -15.95 4.04
C VAL A 320 -7.96 -15.87 5.01
N THR A 321 -8.84 -14.88 4.84
CA THR A 321 -10.10 -14.78 5.57
C THR A 321 -10.93 -16.05 5.39
N VAL A 322 -11.19 -16.46 4.15
CA VAL A 322 -11.94 -17.70 3.86
C VAL A 322 -11.24 -18.94 4.45
N TYR A 323 -9.91 -19.01 4.31
CA TYR A 323 -9.08 -20.09 4.85
C TYR A 323 -9.19 -20.19 6.38
N LEU A 324 -9.11 -19.08 7.11
CA LEU A 324 -9.17 -19.09 8.57
C LEU A 324 -10.59 -19.29 9.12
N MET A 325 -11.63 -18.95 8.34
CA MET A 325 -13.01 -19.23 8.70
C MET A 325 -13.41 -20.69 8.42
N SER A 326 -12.63 -21.40 7.60
CA SER A 326 -12.84 -22.80 7.29
C SER A 326 -12.27 -23.79 8.30
N ASP A 327 -12.66 -25.06 8.16
CA ASP A 327 -12.03 -26.20 8.82
C ASP A 327 -10.54 -26.26 8.45
N PRO A 328 -9.59 -26.47 9.39
CA PRO A 328 -9.78 -26.83 10.81
C PRO A 328 -9.84 -25.66 11.81
N PHE A 329 -9.83 -24.40 11.35
CA PHE A 329 -9.61 -23.25 12.24
C PHE A 329 -10.90 -22.69 12.84
N TRP A 330 -11.97 -22.59 12.06
CA TRP A 330 -13.29 -22.08 12.47
C TRP A 330 -13.24 -20.71 13.15
N TRP A 331 -12.47 -19.77 12.59
CA TRP A 331 -12.41 -18.42 13.15
C TRP A 331 -13.71 -17.66 12.86
N ASN A 332 -14.25 -17.06 13.91
CA ASN A 332 -15.39 -16.17 13.81
C ASN A 332 -14.94 -14.75 13.43
N SER A 333 -15.84 -13.93 12.90
CA SER A 333 -15.57 -12.57 12.40
C SER A 333 -14.92 -11.67 13.47
N LYS A 334 -15.31 -11.83 14.75
CA LYS A 334 -14.69 -11.14 15.88
C LYS A 334 -13.21 -11.49 16.05
N LYS A 335 -12.89 -12.79 15.99
CA LYS A 335 -11.51 -13.28 16.15
C LYS A 335 -10.63 -12.86 14.98
N LEU A 336 -11.17 -12.99 13.77
CA LEU A 336 -10.49 -12.59 12.54
C LEU A 336 -10.20 -11.08 12.51
N GLY A 337 -11.20 -10.24 12.78
CA GLY A 337 -11.04 -8.79 12.79
C GLY A 337 -10.05 -8.30 13.85
N LEU A 338 -10.07 -8.92 15.05
CA LEU A 338 -9.11 -8.61 16.12
C LEU A 338 -7.68 -8.99 15.72
N VAL A 339 -7.47 -10.20 15.17
CA VAL A 339 -6.13 -10.66 14.78
C VAL A 339 -5.58 -9.83 13.62
N ASN A 340 -6.39 -9.56 12.60
CA ASN A 340 -5.98 -8.71 11.48
C ASN A 340 -5.64 -7.29 11.96
N GLY A 341 -6.51 -6.67 12.74
CA GLY A 341 -6.29 -5.32 13.27
C GLY A 341 -5.04 -5.20 14.14
N ILE A 342 -4.81 -6.11 15.09
CA ILE A 342 -3.59 -6.07 15.94
C ILE A 342 -2.34 -6.28 15.09
N THR A 343 -2.35 -7.26 14.18
CA THR A 343 -1.18 -7.57 13.36
C THR A 343 -0.85 -6.42 12.41
N ASP A 344 -1.86 -5.83 11.79
CA ASP A 344 -1.69 -4.71 10.87
C ASP A 344 -1.24 -3.45 11.61
N ALA A 345 -1.79 -3.16 12.80
CA ALA A 345 -1.32 -2.06 13.65
C ALA A 345 0.15 -2.24 14.08
N CYS A 346 0.52 -3.43 14.58
CA CYS A 346 1.90 -3.72 14.98
C CYS A 346 2.87 -3.65 13.79
N SER A 347 2.48 -4.19 12.63
CA SER A 347 3.31 -4.12 11.41
C SER A 347 3.47 -2.68 10.89
N ALA A 348 2.44 -1.85 11.00
CA ALA A 348 2.50 -0.43 10.64
C ALA A 348 3.47 0.33 11.56
N ILE A 349 3.35 0.15 12.88
CA ILE A 349 4.27 0.77 13.87
C ILE A 349 5.71 0.35 13.61
N LEU A 350 5.94 -0.95 13.38
CA LEU A 350 7.27 -1.49 13.07
C LEU A 350 7.85 -0.86 11.80
N SER A 351 7.03 -0.72 10.75
CA SER A 351 7.45 -0.09 9.49
C SER A 351 7.88 1.38 9.68
N ILE A 352 7.15 2.14 10.49
CA ILE A 352 7.49 3.55 10.79
C ILE A 352 8.81 3.64 11.57
N ILE A 353 8.99 2.80 12.59
CA ILE A 353 10.23 2.74 13.38
C ILE A 353 11.43 2.48 12.46
N ILE A 354 11.29 1.53 11.53
CA ILE A 354 12.37 1.19 10.59
C ILE A 354 12.67 2.33 9.63
N VAL A 355 11.65 3.01 9.09
CA VAL A 355 11.86 4.19 8.24
C VAL A 355 12.61 5.28 9.00
N ILE A 356 12.28 5.51 10.28
CA ILE A 356 13.00 6.46 11.13
C ILE A 356 14.46 6.03 11.35
N ILE A 357 14.71 4.74 11.61
CA ILE A 357 16.06 4.20 11.77
C ILE A 357 16.86 4.38 10.48
N LEU A 358 16.29 4.02 9.32
CA LEU A 358 16.93 4.18 8.02
C LEU A 358 17.27 5.65 7.72
N ALA A 359 16.34 6.57 8.01
CA ALA A 359 16.57 8.01 7.86
C ALA A 359 17.70 8.51 8.76
N ARG A 360 17.81 7.98 10.00
CA ARG A 360 18.92 8.30 10.92
C ARG A 360 20.25 7.76 10.42
N ILE A 361 20.30 6.51 9.95
CA ILE A 361 21.51 5.88 9.40
C ILE A 361 22.01 6.69 8.19
N GLN A 362 21.12 6.95 7.23
CA GLN A 362 21.45 7.74 6.03
C GLN A 362 22.01 9.12 6.39
N ARG A 363 21.45 9.77 7.43
CA ARG A 363 21.94 11.06 7.89
C ARG A 363 23.34 10.96 8.53
N SER A 364 23.57 9.97 9.39
CA SER A 364 24.87 9.78 10.04
C SER A 364 25.98 9.57 9.01
N GLU A 365 25.66 8.88 7.93
CA GLU A 365 26.57 8.65 6.80
C GLU A 365 26.86 9.91 5.99
N LEU A 366 25.89 10.80 5.84
CA LEU A 366 26.08 12.12 5.20
C LEU A 366 26.97 13.02 6.06
N THR A 367 26.72 13.09 7.37
CA THR A 367 27.49 13.97 8.27
C THR A 367 28.95 13.54 8.40
N ASN A 368 29.22 12.23 8.39
CA ASN A 368 30.60 11.72 8.46
C ASN A 368 31.42 12.08 7.21
N LEU A 369 30.77 12.27 6.05
CA LEU A 369 31.43 12.74 4.82
C LEU A 369 31.84 14.21 4.96
N ASP A 370 30.94 15.08 5.45
CA ASP A 370 31.22 16.52 5.61
C ASP A 370 32.36 16.80 6.62
N THR A 371 32.48 16.00 7.68
CA THR A 371 33.59 16.13 8.64
C THR A 371 34.92 15.55 8.15
N GLY A 372 34.90 14.59 7.21
CA GLY A 372 36.10 13.96 6.67
C GLY A 372 36.79 14.77 5.56
N ASP A 373 36.05 15.65 4.88
CA ASP A 373 36.55 16.45 3.76
C ASP A 373 37.29 17.74 4.18
N ASN A 374 37.14 18.18 5.43
CA ASN A 374 37.88 19.36 5.93
C ASN A 374 39.38 19.11 6.13
N ASP A 375 39.84 17.86 6.19
CA ASP A 375 41.26 17.52 6.38
C ASP A 375 41.97 17.02 5.11
N THR A 376 41.27 16.82 3.99
CA THR A 376 41.89 16.23 2.78
C THR A 376 41.47 16.91 1.47
N LEU A 377 41.74 18.21 1.37
CA LEU A 377 41.74 18.92 0.08
C LEU A 377 42.95 18.46 -0.76
N LYS A 378 42.80 17.33 -1.46
CA LYS A 378 43.43 16.91 -2.74
C LYS A 378 43.47 15.37 -2.86
N ARG A 379 42.51 14.78 -3.60
CA ARG A 379 42.71 13.86 -4.74
C ARG A 379 41.45 13.03 -5.05
N ASP A 380 41.19 12.93 -6.35
CA ASP A 380 40.39 11.93 -7.08
C ASP A 380 38.85 11.97 -7.06
N ASP A 381 38.37 12.71 -8.07
CA ASP A 381 37.02 12.92 -8.56
C ASP A 381 36.37 11.67 -9.24
N LYS A 382 36.69 10.44 -8.79
CA LYS A 382 36.12 9.21 -9.38
C LYS A 382 35.72 8.10 -8.40
N SER A 383 35.88 8.28 -7.09
CA SER A 383 35.40 7.29 -6.13
C SER A 383 33.96 7.62 -5.71
N LYS A 384 33.02 6.72 -6.02
CA LYS A 384 31.70 6.73 -5.39
C LYS A 384 31.94 6.67 -3.86
N PRO A 385 31.35 7.54 -3.02
CA PRO A 385 31.73 7.62 -1.62
C PRO A 385 31.48 6.28 -0.92
N ARG A 386 32.54 5.76 -0.28
CA ARG A 386 32.63 4.52 0.51
C ARG A 386 31.54 4.39 1.60
N SER A 387 30.89 5.51 1.92
CA SER A 387 29.73 5.64 2.81
C SER A 387 28.46 4.99 2.20
N SER A 388 28.15 5.22 0.92
CA SER A 388 26.90 4.72 0.30
C SER A 388 26.78 3.18 0.26
N SER A 389 27.90 2.45 0.34
CA SER A 389 27.86 1.00 0.28
C SER A 389 27.52 0.32 1.61
N ARG A 390 27.81 0.97 2.74
CA ARG A 390 27.43 0.46 4.07
C ARG A 390 25.92 0.56 4.27
N PHE A 391 25.32 1.69 3.92
CA PHE A 391 23.87 1.84 3.90
C PHE A 391 23.20 0.86 2.93
N GLN A 392 23.72 0.73 1.70
CA GLN A 392 23.19 -0.25 0.74
C GLN A 392 23.25 -1.69 1.28
N SER A 393 24.38 -2.11 1.85
CA SER A 393 24.52 -3.45 2.44
C SER A 393 23.56 -3.66 3.62
N THR A 394 23.41 -2.66 4.49
CA THR A 394 22.46 -2.68 5.61
C THR A 394 21.03 -2.83 5.11
N LEU A 395 20.67 -2.12 4.05
CA LEU A 395 19.32 -2.09 3.51
C LEU A 395 18.97 -3.41 2.80
N PHE A 396 19.91 -4.02 2.08
CA PHE A 396 19.74 -5.37 1.53
C PHE A 396 19.67 -6.46 2.61
N ASN A 397 20.47 -6.37 3.67
CA ASN A 397 20.40 -7.30 4.80
C ASN A 397 19.04 -7.23 5.50
N LEU A 398 18.54 -6.01 5.74
CA LEU A 398 17.22 -5.79 6.33
C LEU A 398 16.08 -6.26 5.42
N LEU A 399 16.20 -6.04 4.11
CA LEU A 399 15.25 -6.58 3.12
C LEU A 399 15.26 -8.12 3.12
N THR A 400 16.43 -8.74 3.11
CA THR A 400 16.59 -10.20 3.13
C THR A 400 15.98 -10.80 4.41
N PHE A 401 16.21 -10.15 5.55
CA PHE A 401 15.57 -10.52 6.82
C PHE A 401 14.03 -10.42 6.75
N ALA A 402 13.49 -9.30 6.23
CA ALA A 402 12.05 -9.11 6.09
C ALA A 402 11.42 -10.14 5.13
N LEU A 403 12.09 -10.46 4.02
CA LEU A 403 11.68 -11.51 3.08
C LEU A 403 11.73 -12.90 3.72
N GLY A 404 12.76 -13.18 4.54
CA GLY A 404 12.87 -14.44 5.29
C GLY A 404 11.74 -14.63 6.29
N LEU A 405 11.35 -13.56 7.01
CA LEU A 405 10.18 -13.59 7.89
C LEU A 405 8.89 -13.82 7.09
N MET A 406 8.67 -13.10 6.00
CA MET A 406 7.48 -13.32 5.16
C MET A 406 7.42 -14.73 4.56
N LEU A 407 8.56 -15.28 4.14
CA LEU A 407 8.68 -16.66 3.67
C LEU A 407 8.26 -17.64 4.77
N LEU A 408 8.76 -17.44 6.00
CA LEU A 408 8.40 -18.24 7.16
C LEU A 408 6.89 -18.16 7.46
N ASN A 409 6.29 -16.96 7.40
CA ASN A 409 4.84 -16.80 7.55
C ASN A 409 4.06 -17.68 6.55
N ARG A 410 4.42 -17.64 5.26
CA ARG A 410 3.72 -18.40 4.22
C ARG A 410 3.89 -19.91 4.39
N ILE A 411 5.08 -20.36 4.77
CA ILE A 411 5.31 -21.79 5.07
C ILE A 411 4.48 -22.24 6.26
N LEU A 412 4.47 -21.47 7.36
CA LEU A 412 3.66 -21.79 8.55
C LEU A 412 2.16 -21.82 8.22
N MET A 413 1.66 -20.84 7.46
CA MET A 413 0.27 -20.80 7.02
C MET A 413 -0.12 -22.00 6.15
N SER A 414 0.79 -22.46 5.28
CA SER A 414 0.60 -23.70 4.51
C SER A 414 0.51 -24.93 5.41
N VAL A 415 1.46 -25.08 6.34
CA VAL A 415 1.56 -26.26 7.21
C VAL A 415 0.42 -26.31 8.23
N ALA A 416 -0.17 -25.16 8.59
CA ALA A 416 -1.22 -25.04 9.59
C ALA A 416 -2.48 -25.88 9.29
N TYR A 417 -2.73 -26.26 8.03
CA TYR A 417 -3.87 -27.11 7.65
C TYR A 417 -3.68 -28.59 8.00
N LEU A 418 -2.44 -29.07 8.10
CA LEU A 418 -2.14 -30.50 8.26
C LEU A 418 -2.47 -31.09 9.66
N PRO A 419 -2.18 -30.41 10.78
CA PRO A 419 -2.38 -30.98 12.11
C PRO A 419 -3.80 -30.79 12.65
N GLN A 420 -4.08 -31.39 13.81
CA GLN A 420 -5.36 -31.29 14.52
C GLN A 420 -5.74 -29.82 14.86
N PRO A 421 -7.04 -29.50 15.04
CA PRO A 421 -7.54 -28.12 15.18
C PRO A 421 -6.83 -27.25 16.24
N LEU A 422 -6.44 -27.82 17.39
CA LEU A 422 -5.73 -27.08 18.44
C LEU A 422 -4.33 -26.66 17.96
N THR A 423 -3.55 -27.62 17.46
CA THR A 423 -2.20 -27.41 16.94
C THR A 423 -2.21 -26.51 15.70
N ALA A 424 -3.21 -26.67 14.83
CA ALA A 424 -3.42 -25.82 13.66
C ALA A 424 -3.55 -24.33 14.06
N ASN A 425 -4.38 -24.04 15.06
CA ASN A 425 -4.54 -22.69 15.59
C ASN A 425 -3.23 -22.12 16.17
N ILE A 426 -2.47 -22.93 16.92
CA ILE A 426 -1.17 -22.51 17.48
C ILE A 426 -0.20 -22.12 16.36
N ILE A 427 -0.14 -22.89 15.27
CA ILE A 427 0.73 -22.58 14.12
C ILE A 427 0.32 -21.27 13.46
N VAL A 428 -0.98 -21.01 13.31
CA VAL A 428 -1.46 -19.72 12.78
C VAL A 428 -1.04 -18.56 13.68
N TYR A 429 -1.16 -18.70 15.01
CA TYR A 429 -0.69 -17.68 15.94
C TYR A 429 0.83 -17.47 15.86
N LEU A 430 1.61 -18.54 15.75
CA LEU A 430 3.05 -18.46 15.52
C LEU A 430 3.38 -17.78 14.19
N ALA A 431 2.55 -17.96 13.17
CA ALA A 431 2.70 -17.31 11.86
C ALA A 431 2.44 -15.79 11.92
N LEU A 432 1.75 -15.27 12.95
CA LEU A 432 1.52 -13.83 13.10
C LEU A 432 2.80 -13.05 13.41
N ILE A 433 3.75 -13.65 14.14
CA ILE A 433 5.03 -13.00 14.47
C ILE A 433 5.81 -12.64 13.19
N PRO A 434 6.12 -13.59 12.28
CA PRO A 434 6.76 -13.24 11.02
C PRO A 434 5.90 -12.35 10.11
N LYS A 435 4.57 -12.39 10.24
CA LYS A 435 3.65 -11.51 9.46
C LYS A 435 3.91 -10.02 9.74
N LEU A 436 4.44 -9.66 10.91
CA LEU A 436 4.77 -8.27 11.25
C LEU A 436 5.74 -7.61 10.26
N ALA A 437 6.56 -8.40 9.55
CA ALA A 437 7.49 -7.89 8.55
C ALA A 437 6.85 -7.45 7.23
N LYS A 438 5.54 -7.70 7.03
CA LYS A 438 4.81 -7.42 5.79
C LYS A 438 5.02 -5.99 5.28
N ASN A 439 4.72 -5.02 6.13
CA ASN A 439 4.73 -3.59 5.77
C ASN A 439 6.15 -3.00 5.64
N MET A 440 7.18 -3.75 6.01
CA MET A 440 8.58 -3.32 5.90
C MET A 440 9.11 -3.39 4.46
N ASN A 441 8.62 -4.33 3.66
CA ASN A 441 9.24 -4.63 2.36
C ASN A 441 9.17 -3.47 1.35
N PHE A 442 8.04 -2.74 1.31
CA PHE A 442 7.83 -1.66 0.34
C PHE A 442 8.70 -0.43 0.57
N PRO A 443 8.78 0.13 1.79
CA PRO A 443 9.70 1.22 2.10
C PRO A 443 11.16 0.86 1.77
N LEU A 444 11.59 -0.37 2.05
CA LEU A 444 12.94 -0.86 1.75
C LEU A 444 13.18 -0.89 0.24
N LEU A 445 12.28 -1.53 -0.52
CA LEU A 445 12.39 -1.64 -1.97
C LEU A 445 12.35 -0.27 -2.66
N ARG A 446 11.47 0.64 -2.21
CA ARG A 446 11.40 2.01 -2.76
C ARG A 446 12.71 2.77 -2.49
N THR A 447 13.29 2.60 -1.31
CA THR A 447 14.60 3.22 -0.98
C THR A 447 15.71 2.65 -1.85
N LEU A 448 15.77 1.33 -2.07
CA LEU A 448 16.73 0.71 -3.00
C LEU A 448 16.58 1.25 -4.42
N VAL A 449 15.35 1.30 -4.93
CA VAL A 449 15.08 1.83 -6.26
C VAL A 449 15.55 3.29 -6.37
N ALA A 450 15.25 4.11 -5.37
CA ALA A 450 15.62 5.52 -5.35
C ALA A 450 17.14 5.76 -5.29
N ASP A 451 17.86 4.90 -4.56
CA ASP A 451 19.32 5.00 -4.38
C ASP A 451 20.10 4.49 -5.62
N TRP A 452 19.60 3.42 -6.25
CA TRP A 452 20.25 2.84 -7.44
C TRP A 452 19.88 3.54 -8.76
N SER A 453 18.85 4.40 -8.74
CA SER A 453 18.47 5.23 -9.88
C SER A 453 19.44 6.40 -10.08
N SER A 454 19.76 6.72 -11.34
CA SER A 454 20.55 7.92 -11.65
C SER A 454 19.72 9.19 -11.41
N VAL A 455 20.35 10.27 -10.96
CA VAL A 455 19.71 11.56 -10.62
C VAL A 455 18.81 12.06 -11.76
N GLN A 456 19.25 11.92 -13.00
CA GLN A 456 18.52 12.35 -14.21
C GLN A 456 17.29 11.51 -14.54
N ARG A 457 17.25 10.22 -14.13
CA ARG A 457 16.16 9.28 -14.45
C ARG A 457 15.37 8.83 -13.21
N LYS A 458 15.66 9.39 -12.03
CA LYS A 458 15.12 8.97 -10.73
C LYS A 458 13.59 8.98 -10.68
N GLY A 459 12.96 10.06 -11.16
CA GLY A 459 11.50 10.17 -11.22
C GLY A 459 10.85 9.11 -12.12
N LEU A 460 11.43 8.86 -13.30
CA LEU A 460 10.94 7.85 -14.24
C LEU A 460 11.04 6.44 -13.64
N VAL A 461 12.20 6.09 -13.08
CA VAL A 461 12.44 4.76 -12.48
C VAL A 461 11.51 4.51 -11.28
N LEU A 462 11.28 5.52 -10.43
CA LEU A 462 10.38 5.40 -9.28
C LEU A 462 8.90 5.27 -9.71
N SER A 463 8.50 5.95 -10.78
CA SER A 463 7.17 5.80 -11.37
C SER A 463 6.96 4.39 -11.93
N LEU A 464 7.97 3.84 -12.60
CA LEU A 464 7.96 2.48 -13.13
C LEU A 464 7.87 1.44 -12.01
N ALA A 465 8.63 1.62 -10.92
CA ALA A 465 8.56 0.76 -9.74
C ALA A 465 7.15 0.72 -9.14
N SER A 466 6.52 1.89 -9.02
CA SER A 466 5.16 2.03 -8.50
C SER A 466 4.15 1.35 -9.42
N PHE A 467 4.32 1.45 -10.74
CA PHE A 467 3.50 0.78 -11.73
C PHE A 467 3.63 -0.74 -11.66
N ILE A 468 4.87 -1.27 -11.61
CA ILE A 468 5.15 -2.71 -11.49
C ILE A 468 4.52 -3.28 -10.21
N SER A 469 4.69 -2.59 -9.07
CA SER A 469 4.08 -2.97 -7.80
C SER A 469 2.55 -3.07 -7.90
N ARG A 470 1.92 -2.10 -8.59
CA ARG A 470 0.46 -2.09 -8.78
C ARG A 470 -0.04 -3.22 -9.67
N ILE A 471 0.71 -3.60 -10.70
CA ILE A 471 0.39 -4.79 -11.51
C ILE A 471 0.50 -6.06 -10.66
N GLY A 472 1.56 -6.19 -9.86
CA GLY A 472 1.69 -7.34 -8.99
C GLY A 472 0.57 -7.45 -7.95
N LEU A 473 0.10 -6.31 -7.41
CA LEU A 473 -1.10 -6.26 -6.57
C LEU A 473 -2.35 -6.74 -7.31
N LEU A 474 -2.58 -6.28 -8.55
CA LEU A 474 -3.71 -6.72 -9.37
C LEU A 474 -3.69 -8.25 -9.58
N ILE A 475 -2.52 -8.80 -9.90
CA ILE A 475 -2.34 -10.26 -10.04
C ILE A 475 -2.61 -10.95 -8.70
N SER A 476 -2.12 -10.41 -7.59
CA SER A 476 -2.32 -10.97 -6.25
C SER A 476 -3.80 -11.10 -5.89
N VAL A 477 -4.55 -10.00 -5.95
CA VAL A 477 -5.95 -9.95 -5.52
C VAL A 477 -6.88 -10.77 -6.43
N SER A 478 -6.50 -10.96 -7.71
CA SER A 478 -7.33 -11.64 -8.70
C SER A 478 -6.95 -13.11 -8.84
N ALA A 479 -5.67 -13.43 -8.97
CA ALA A 479 -5.21 -14.79 -9.26
C ALA A 479 -5.14 -15.67 -8.00
N LEU A 480 -4.68 -15.16 -6.84
CA LEU A 480 -4.49 -16.01 -5.66
C LEU A 480 -5.80 -16.63 -5.12
N PRO A 481 -6.94 -15.91 -5.08
CA PRO A 481 -8.21 -16.55 -4.72
C PRO A 481 -8.66 -17.61 -5.75
N LEU A 482 -8.35 -17.44 -7.04
CA LEU A 482 -8.61 -18.48 -8.05
C LEU A 482 -7.74 -19.72 -7.83
N VAL A 483 -6.44 -19.52 -7.53
CA VAL A 483 -5.54 -20.62 -7.17
C VAL A 483 -6.09 -21.34 -5.94
N TYR A 484 -6.56 -20.59 -4.92
CA TYR A 484 -7.19 -21.18 -3.73
C TYR A 484 -8.40 -22.03 -4.09
N SER A 485 -9.32 -21.48 -4.88
CA SER A 485 -10.50 -22.17 -5.39
C SER A 485 -10.16 -23.46 -6.14
N ALA A 486 -9.06 -23.47 -6.91
CA ALA A 486 -8.64 -24.62 -7.70
C ALA A 486 -7.92 -25.69 -6.86
N THR A 487 -7.17 -25.29 -5.83
CA THR A 487 -6.39 -26.22 -4.99
C THR A 487 -7.16 -26.76 -3.80
N LEU A 488 -8.35 -26.24 -3.52
CA LEU A 488 -9.15 -26.53 -2.33
C LEU A 488 -9.47 -28.03 -2.15
N SER A 489 -9.69 -28.75 -3.25
CA SER A 489 -9.98 -30.20 -3.23
C SER A 489 -8.78 -31.07 -2.89
N TYR A 490 -7.56 -30.59 -3.11
CA TYR A 490 -6.33 -31.36 -2.90
C TYR A 490 -5.62 -30.92 -1.61
N PHE A 491 -5.32 -29.63 -1.52
CA PHE A 491 -4.60 -29.03 -0.40
C PHE A 491 -4.90 -27.53 -0.31
N PRO A 492 -5.77 -27.09 0.63
CA PRO A 492 -6.10 -25.67 0.82
C PRO A 492 -4.88 -24.78 1.10
N GLY A 493 -3.83 -25.34 1.72
CA GLY A 493 -2.56 -24.64 1.98
C GLY A 493 -1.69 -24.37 0.75
N ALA A 494 -2.02 -24.93 -0.43
CA ALA A 494 -1.17 -24.87 -1.62
C ALA A 494 -0.89 -23.45 -2.11
N VAL A 495 -1.86 -22.54 -1.97
CA VAL A 495 -1.71 -21.12 -2.34
C VAL A 495 -0.59 -20.47 -1.54
N PHE A 496 -0.47 -20.81 -0.26
CA PHE A 496 0.61 -20.30 0.57
C PHE A 496 1.97 -20.86 0.15
N LEU A 497 2.04 -22.09 -0.37
CA LEU A 497 3.27 -22.63 -0.97
C LEU A 497 3.65 -21.91 -2.27
N VAL A 498 2.68 -21.58 -3.13
CA VAL A 498 2.93 -20.78 -4.33
C VAL A 498 3.48 -19.41 -3.95
N CYS A 499 2.89 -18.75 -2.95
CA CYS A 499 3.41 -17.50 -2.41
C CYS A 499 4.81 -17.68 -1.78
N ALA A 500 5.04 -18.76 -1.04
CA ALA A 500 6.35 -19.06 -0.45
C ALA A 500 7.42 -19.28 -1.53
N ALA A 501 7.10 -19.96 -2.63
CA ALA A 501 8.02 -20.15 -3.75
C ALA A 501 8.41 -18.81 -4.40
N MET A 502 7.45 -17.91 -4.64
CA MET A 502 7.73 -16.55 -5.15
C MET A 502 8.61 -15.73 -4.18
N LEU A 503 8.35 -15.83 -2.87
CA LEU A 503 9.17 -15.17 -1.85
C LEU A 503 10.56 -15.80 -1.72
N LEU A 504 10.70 -17.12 -1.90
CA LEU A 504 11.98 -17.82 -1.91
C LEU A 504 12.85 -17.33 -3.08
N VAL A 505 12.27 -17.22 -4.28
CA VAL A 505 12.97 -16.64 -5.44
C VAL A 505 13.41 -15.20 -5.14
N SER A 506 12.55 -14.40 -4.53
CA SER A 506 12.87 -13.02 -4.11
C SER A 506 14.00 -12.97 -3.08
N PHE A 507 13.98 -13.88 -2.11
CA PHE A 507 15.00 -14.01 -1.07
C PHE A 507 16.35 -14.41 -1.67
N CYS A 508 16.39 -15.43 -2.53
CA CYS A 508 17.59 -15.86 -3.23
C CYS A 508 18.16 -14.73 -4.12
N ALA A 509 17.29 -13.99 -4.82
CA ALA A 509 17.70 -12.84 -5.61
C ALA A 509 18.30 -11.73 -4.74
N ALA A 510 17.72 -11.42 -3.58
CA ALA A 510 18.27 -10.44 -2.64
C ALA A 510 19.65 -10.86 -2.11
N VAL A 511 19.81 -12.13 -1.72
CA VAL A 511 21.10 -12.69 -1.27
C VAL A 511 22.14 -12.65 -2.39
N TYR A 512 21.77 -12.98 -3.62
CA TYR A 512 22.66 -12.90 -4.77
C TYR A 512 23.14 -11.47 -5.04
N VAL A 513 22.24 -10.48 -4.92
CA VAL A 513 22.62 -9.06 -5.05
C VAL A 513 23.58 -8.64 -3.94
N ILE A 514 23.38 -9.09 -2.70
CA ILE A 514 24.34 -8.86 -1.61
C ILE A 514 25.73 -9.38 -2.00
N GLN A 515 25.82 -10.63 -2.47
CA GLN A 515 27.09 -11.21 -2.89
C GLN A 515 27.76 -10.43 -4.03
N LEU A 516 26.98 -9.99 -5.02
CA LEU A 516 27.49 -9.16 -6.11
C LEU A 516 28.03 -7.82 -5.61
N VAL A 517 27.28 -7.12 -4.74
CA VAL A 517 27.69 -5.82 -4.18
C VAL A 517 28.97 -5.97 -3.36
N PHE A 518 29.08 -7.03 -2.53
CA PHE A 518 30.30 -7.33 -1.78
C PHE A 518 31.49 -7.66 -2.69
N LYS A 519 31.26 -8.43 -3.76
CA LYS A 519 32.33 -8.85 -4.69
C LYS A 519 32.87 -7.68 -5.53
N PHE A 520 32.00 -6.78 -5.99
CA PHE A 520 32.42 -5.52 -6.64
C PHE A 520 33.27 -4.67 -5.69
N HIS A 521 32.86 -4.57 -4.42
CA HIS A 521 33.62 -3.83 -3.41
C HIS A 521 35.01 -4.41 -3.12
N PHE A 522 35.15 -5.74 -3.21
CA PHE A 522 36.43 -6.42 -2.99
C PHE A 522 37.37 -6.27 -4.20
N TYR A 523 36.82 -6.19 -5.42
CA TYR A 523 37.60 -6.00 -6.65
C TYR A 523 38.17 -4.58 -6.75
N ASP A 524 37.43 -3.56 -6.34
CA ASP A 524 37.91 -2.17 -6.25
C ASP A 524 38.97 -1.99 -5.13
N PHE A 525 39.00 -2.87 -4.13
CA PHE A 525 39.98 -2.85 -3.04
C PHE A 525 41.33 -3.48 -3.42
N TYR A 526 41.35 -4.43 -4.37
CA TYR A 526 42.56 -5.12 -4.82
C TYR A 526 43.26 -4.46 -6.02
N ASN A 527 42.59 -3.51 -6.68
CA ASN A 527 43.16 -2.67 -7.75
C ASN A 527 43.66 -1.30 -7.25
N PHE A 528 43.76 -1.13 -5.93
CA PHE A 528 44.53 -0.09 -5.24
C PHE A 528 45.81 -0.71 -4.68
#